data_AF-A0A940EVI1-F1
#
_entry.id   AF-A0A940EVI1-F1
#
_cell.length_a   1.000
_cell.length_b   1.000
_cell.length_c   1.000
_cell.angle_alpha   90.00
_cell.angle_beta   90.00
_cell.angle_gamma   90.00
#
_symmetry.space_group_name_H-M   'P 1'
#
loop_
_entity.id
_entity.type
_entity.pdbx_description
1 polymer ?
#
loop_
_entity_poly.entity_id
_entity_poly.type
_entity_poly.pdbx_seq_one_letter_code
_entity_poly.pdbx_strand_id
1 'polypeptide(L)'
;MYTQAMDTMGKEDGQKKTVRSAEEMQLEERFDAHIDAGDFIEAKDWMPEHYRKTLVRQISQHAHSEIVGMLPEGNWVTRAPTLKRKAILLAKIQDEAGHGLYLYSAAETLGTSRDQMLDALHSGRAKYSSIFNYPTLNWADMGTIGWLVDGAAIMNQVPICRCSYAPYARAMIRICREESFHQRQGYEALLTMMQKGTDAQKAMVQDAVNRWWWPSIMMFGPPDDQSPNS
;
A
#
# COMPACT_ATOMS: atom_id res chain seq x y z
N MET A 1 -3.48 7.42 3.15
CA MET A 1 -2.84 6.52 4.13
C MET A 1 -2.23 5.29 3.43
N TYR A 2 -1.01 5.22 2.87
CA TYR A 2 -0.21 6.11 1.99
C TYR A 2 -0.11 7.59 2.32
N THR A 3 -0.39 7.90 3.58
CA THR A 3 -0.23 9.23 4.19
C THR A 3 1.11 9.27 4.92
N GLN A 4 1.88 8.17 4.90
CA GLN A 4 3.19 8.09 5.52
C GLN A 4 4.27 8.57 4.57
N ALA A 5 4.27 9.89 4.45
CA ALA A 5 5.44 10.67 4.21
C ALA A 5 5.42 11.75 5.28
N MET A 6 6.26 11.65 6.31
CA MET A 6 6.70 12.89 6.96
C MET A 6 7.20 13.79 5.84
N ASP A 7 6.60 14.96 5.75
CA ASP A 7 6.86 15.93 4.70
C ASP A 7 8.35 16.28 4.76
N THR A 8 9.11 15.82 3.76
CA THR A 8 10.43 16.38 3.47
C THR A 8 10.33 17.39 2.32
N MET A 9 9.14 17.57 1.74
CA MET A 9 8.86 18.71 0.87
C MET A 9 8.37 19.83 1.77
N GLY A 10 9.07 20.96 1.72
CA GLY A 10 8.72 22.13 2.52
C GLY A 10 7.27 22.54 2.27
N LYS A 11 6.59 23.03 3.32
CA LYS A 11 5.36 23.81 3.17
C LYS A 11 5.56 24.76 1.99
N GLU A 12 4.68 24.75 1.00
CA GLU A 12 4.68 25.79 -0.02
C GLU A 12 4.42 27.13 0.69
N ASP A 13 5.50 27.79 1.08
CA ASP A 13 5.48 29.15 1.61
C ASP A 13 4.89 30.06 0.54
N GLY A 14 3.71 30.60 0.82
CA GLY A 14 3.33 31.93 0.34
C GLY A 14 2.94 32.07 -1.14
N GLN A 15 2.43 31.05 -1.83
CA GLN A 15 1.73 31.31 -3.08
C GLN A 15 0.41 32.03 -2.80
N LYS A 16 0.31 33.30 -3.22
CA LYS A 16 -0.94 34.07 -3.28
C LYS A 16 -2.03 33.16 -3.86
N LYS A 17 -3.12 32.95 -3.11
CA LYS A 17 -4.34 32.32 -3.65
C LYS A 17 -4.69 33.02 -4.95
N THR A 18 -4.43 32.36 -6.07
CA THR A 18 -4.89 32.81 -7.38
C THR A 18 -6.41 32.91 -7.29
N VAL A 19 -6.96 34.03 -7.74
CA VAL A 19 -8.41 34.22 -7.77
C VAL A 19 -8.97 33.20 -8.76
N ARG A 20 -9.73 32.22 -8.27
CA ARG A 20 -10.39 31.20 -9.09
C ARG A 20 -11.35 31.88 -10.05
N SER A 21 -11.38 31.42 -11.31
CA SER A 21 -12.37 31.90 -12.27
C SER A 21 -13.78 31.44 -11.89
N ALA A 22 -14.82 32.12 -12.37
CA ALA A 22 -16.20 31.71 -12.14
C ALA A 22 -16.50 30.31 -12.72
N GLU A 23 -15.83 29.94 -13.82
CA GLU A 23 -15.93 28.62 -14.42
C GLU A 23 -15.29 27.54 -13.53
N GLU A 24 -14.11 27.80 -12.97
CA GLU A 24 -13.46 26.89 -12.03
C GLU A 24 -14.30 26.67 -10.77
N MET A 25 -14.92 27.73 -10.24
CA MET A 25 -15.83 27.61 -9.09
C MET A 25 -17.03 26.70 -9.40
N GLN A 26 -17.65 26.85 -10.58
CA GLN A 26 -18.76 25.99 -10.98
C GLN A 26 -18.34 24.53 -11.18
N LEU A 27 -17.13 24.29 -11.69
CA LEU A 27 -16.60 22.93 -11.83
C LEU A 27 -16.32 22.30 -10.47
N GLU A 28 -15.79 23.07 -9.52
CA GLU A 28 -15.53 22.63 -8.15
C GLU A 28 -16.84 22.32 -7.41
N GLU A 29 -17.86 23.18 -7.49
CA GLU A 29 -19.18 22.90 -6.92
C GLU A 29 -19.82 21.62 -7.49
N ARG A 30 -19.67 21.37 -8.79
CA ARG A 30 -20.14 20.13 -9.41
C ARG A 30 -19.38 18.90 -8.93
N PHE A 31 -18.06 19.03 -8.77
CA PHE A 31 -17.22 17.96 -8.23
C PHE A 31 -17.62 17.64 -6.79
N ASP A 32 -17.77 18.66 -5.93
CA ASP A 32 -18.16 18.48 -4.53
C ASP A 32 -19.54 17.82 -4.42
N ALA A 33 -20.52 18.27 -5.22
CA ALA A 33 -21.85 17.66 -5.26
C ALA A 33 -21.81 16.19 -5.72
N HIS A 34 -20.92 15.84 -6.64
CA HIS A 34 -20.71 14.47 -7.11
C HIS A 34 -20.12 13.58 -6.02
N ILE A 35 -19.14 14.11 -5.27
CA ILE A 35 -18.54 13.42 -4.10
C ILE A 35 -19.58 13.23 -2.98
N ASP A 36 -20.35 14.27 -2.65
CA ASP A 36 -21.38 14.23 -1.61
C ASP A 36 -22.52 13.25 -1.94
N ALA A 37 -22.82 13.06 -3.22
CA ALA A 37 -23.76 12.03 -3.69
C ALA A 37 -23.20 10.60 -3.55
N GLY A 38 -21.90 10.44 -3.28
CA GLY A 38 -21.21 9.16 -3.21
C GLY A 38 -20.89 8.56 -4.58
N ASP A 39 -20.91 9.37 -5.63
CA ASP A 39 -20.59 8.93 -6.99
C ASP A 39 -19.08 8.85 -7.22
N PHE A 40 -18.68 8.03 -8.20
CA PHE A 40 -17.28 7.85 -8.54
C PHE A 40 -16.81 8.88 -9.57
N ILE A 41 -15.58 9.36 -9.39
CA ILE A 41 -14.82 10.16 -10.35
C ILE A 41 -14.05 9.23 -11.29
N GLU A 42 -14.26 9.36 -12.59
CA GLU A 42 -13.55 8.63 -13.64
C GLU A 42 -12.37 9.43 -14.21
N ALA A 43 -11.52 8.77 -14.98
CA ALA A 43 -10.27 9.35 -15.50
C ALA A 43 -10.47 10.59 -16.40
N LYS A 44 -11.59 10.64 -17.12
CA LYS A 44 -11.92 11.74 -18.05
C LYS A 44 -12.70 12.87 -17.41
N ASP A 45 -13.16 12.68 -16.17
CA ASP A 45 -13.92 13.69 -15.46
C ASP A 45 -13.00 14.84 -15.05
N TRP A 46 -13.57 16.03 -14.99
CA TRP A 46 -12.89 17.14 -14.36
C TRP A 46 -12.73 16.83 -12.86
N MET A 47 -11.56 17.17 -12.31
CA MET A 47 -11.29 17.07 -10.88
C MET A 47 -10.32 18.17 -10.48
N PRO A 48 -10.36 18.66 -9.22
CA PRO A 48 -9.41 19.65 -8.75
C PRO A 48 -7.96 19.14 -8.85
N GLU A 49 -7.03 20.05 -9.18
CA GLU A 49 -5.62 19.68 -9.35
C GLU A 49 -4.99 19.13 -8.07
N HIS A 50 -5.39 19.65 -6.91
CA HIS A 50 -4.91 19.14 -5.61
C HIS A 50 -5.42 17.71 -5.33
N TYR A 51 -6.64 17.38 -5.74
CA TYR A 51 -7.19 16.03 -5.67
C TYR A 51 -6.40 15.07 -6.57
N ARG A 52 -6.16 15.46 -7.82
CA ARG A 52 -5.33 14.70 -8.78
C ARG A 52 -3.93 14.44 -8.24
N LYS A 53 -3.22 15.47 -7.78
CA LYS A 53 -1.86 15.35 -7.22
C LYS A 53 -1.82 14.43 -6.00
N THR A 54 -2.79 14.55 -5.10
CA THR A 54 -2.89 13.69 -3.90
C THR A 54 -3.10 12.23 -4.28
N LEU A 55 -3.97 11.96 -5.25
CA LEU A 55 -4.19 10.60 -5.75
C LEU A 55 -2.95 10.04 -6.46
N VAL A 56 -2.29 10.82 -7.31
CA VAL A 56 -1.02 10.39 -7.94
C VAL A 56 -0.01 10.03 -6.85
N ARG A 57 0.16 10.88 -5.83
CA ARG A 57 1.04 10.60 -4.70
C ARG A 57 0.66 9.31 -3.99
N GLN A 58 -0.62 9.11 -3.67
CA GLN A 58 -1.06 7.94 -2.92
C GLN A 58 -0.96 6.64 -3.74
N ILE A 59 -1.46 6.62 -4.97
CA ILE A 59 -1.52 5.43 -5.81
C ILE A 59 -0.11 5.03 -6.27
N SER A 60 0.75 6.00 -6.61
CA SER A 60 2.15 5.69 -6.96
C SER A 60 2.89 5.06 -5.79
N GLN A 61 2.77 5.61 -4.58
CA GLN A 61 3.40 5.05 -3.39
C GLN A 61 2.81 3.70 -3.00
N HIS A 62 1.55 3.43 -3.33
CA HIS A 62 0.96 2.10 -3.28
C HIS A 62 1.65 1.14 -4.23
N ALA A 63 1.76 1.49 -5.50
CA ALA A 63 2.46 0.68 -6.49
C ALA A 63 3.92 0.42 -6.09
N HIS A 64 4.62 1.44 -5.56
CA HIS A 64 5.98 1.29 -5.05
C HIS A 64 6.07 0.31 -3.89
N SER A 65 5.06 0.30 -3.02
CA SER A 65 5.01 -0.58 -1.86
C SER A 65 4.89 -2.04 -2.29
N GLU A 66 4.10 -2.34 -3.32
CA GLU A 66 4.05 -3.69 -3.91
C GLU A 66 5.43 -4.13 -4.42
N ILE A 67 6.10 -3.28 -5.20
CA ILE A 67 7.40 -3.61 -5.80
C ILE A 67 8.50 -3.80 -4.74
N VAL A 68 8.54 -2.91 -3.74
CA VAL A 68 9.56 -2.98 -2.68
C VAL A 68 9.25 -4.11 -1.69
N GLY A 69 7.98 -4.45 -1.49
CA GLY A 69 7.53 -5.57 -0.64
C GLY A 69 8.03 -6.94 -1.09
N MET A 70 8.24 -7.11 -2.39
CA MET A 70 8.83 -8.33 -2.96
C MET A 70 10.26 -8.60 -2.45
N LEU A 71 11.00 -7.58 -1.96
CA LEU A 71 12.40 -7.72 -1.55
C LEU A 71 12.59 -8.51 -0.24
N PRO A 72 11.96 -8.13 0.89
CA PRO A 72 12.08 -8.89 2.14
C PRO A 72 11.57 -10.32 1.98
N GLU A 73 10.52 -10.55 1.19
CA GLU A 73 10.00 -11.90 0.94
C GLU A 73 10.86 -12.70 -0.03
N GLY A 74 11.31 -12.06 -1.11
CA GLY A 74 12.24 -12.62 -2.09
C GLY A 74 13.53 -13.16 -1.46
N ASN A 75 13.99 -12.51 -0.39
CA ASN A 75 15.12 -12.94 0.41
C ASN A 75 14.99 -14.42 0.88
N TRP A 76 13.78 -14.91 1.15
CA TRP A 76 13.54 -16.25 1.68
C TRP A 76 13.12 -17.30 0.66
N VAL A 77 12.90 -16.93 -0.61
CA VAL A 77 12.47 -17.86 -1.67
C VAL A 77 13.40 -19.07 -1.82
N THR A 78 14.71 -18.86 -1.79
CA THR A 78 15.69 -19.95 -1.93
C THR A 78 15.82 -20.80 -0.66
N ARG A 79 15.40 -20.28 0.50
CA ARG A 79 15.62 -20.84 1.84
C ARG A 79 14.35 -21.33 2.54
N ALA A 80 13.19 -21.27 1.86
CA ALA A 80 11.93 -21.77 2.39
C ALA A 80 12.06 -23.25 2.81
N PRO A 81 11.57 -23.65 4.00
CA PRO A 81 11.90 -24.92 4.64
C PRO A 81 11.20 -26.12 4.00
N THR A 82 10.20 -25.90 3.15
CA THR A 82 9.48 -26.97 2.43
C THR A 82 9.08 -26.48 1.04
N LEU A 83 8.91 -27.42 0.09
CA LEU A 83 8.43 -27.09 -1.25
C LEU A 83 7.01 -26.48 -1.23
N LYS A 84 6.13 -26.94 -0.32
CA LYS A 84 4.79 -26.35 -0.12
C LYS A 84 4.90 -24.85 0.19
N ARG A 85 5.71 -24.48 1.18
CA ARG A 85 5.86 -23.08 1.59
C ARG A 85 6.62 -22.25 0.55
N LYS A 86 7.58 -22.84 -0.15
CA LYS A 86 8.27 -22.20 -1.28
C LYS A 86 7.31 -21.84 -2.42
N ALA A 87 6.43 -22.77 -2.81
CA ALA A 87 5.44 -22.54 -3.87
C ALA A 87 4.43 -21.45 -3.50
N ILE A 88 3.95 -21.44 -2.25
CA ILE A 88 3.07 -20.39 -1.74
C ILE A 88 3.76 -19.01 -1.78
N LEU A 89 5.00 -18.93 -1.29
CA LEU A 89 5.76 -17.68 -1.28
C LEU A 89 6.02 -17.14 -2.70
N LEU A 90 6.36 -18.02 -3.64
CA LEU A 90 6.51 -17.64 -5.06
C LEU A 90 5.20 -17.10 -5.65
N ALA A 91 4.07 -17.74 -5.35
CA ALA A 91 2.76 -17.27 -5.82
C ALA A 91 2.41 -15.90 -5.23
N LYS A 92 2.67 -15.68 -3.93
CA LYS A 92 2.45 -14.38 -3.26
C LYS A 92 3.26 -13.26 -3.93
N ILE A 93 4.58 -13.45 -4.07
CA ILE A 93 5.48 -12.46 -4.67
C ILE A 93 5.11 -12.20 -6.14
N GLN A 94 4.65 -13.22 -6.87
CA GLN A 94 4.15 -13.05 -8.23
C GLN A 94 2.91 -12.15 -8.26
N ASP A 95 1.97 -12.34 -7.34
CA ASP A 95 0.76 -11.53 -7.26
C ASP A 95 1.08 -10.08 -6.83
N GLU A 96 2.03 -9.85 -5.91
CA GLU A 96 2.52 -8.49 -5.57
C GLU A 96 3.02 -7.73 -6.82
N ALA A 97 3.78 -8.40 -7.69
CA ALA A 97 4.20 -7.80 -8.96
C ALA A 97 2.99 -7.42 -9.84
N GLY A 98 1.95 -8.27 -9.87
CA GLY A 98 0.69 -8.01 -10.56
C GLY A 98 -0.08 -6.83 -9.96
N HIS A 99 -0.16 -6.75 -8.63
CA HIS A 99 -0.80 -5.65 -7.91
C HIS A 99 -0.11 -4.32 -8.20
N GLY A 100 1.23 -4.30 -8.19
CA GLY A 100 2.01 -3.14 -8.58
C GLY A 100 1.66 -2.65 -9.99
N LEU A 101 1.49 -3.58 -10.95
CA LEU A 101 1.06 -3.24 -12.30
C LEU A 101 -0.36 -2.66 -12.34
N TYR A 102 -1.32 -3.24 -11.63
CA TYR A 102 -2.68 -2.68 -11.55
C TYR A 102 -2.68 -1.25 -11.01
N LEU A 103 -1.89 -1.00 -9.96
CA LEU A 103 -1.80 0.31 -9.32
C LEU A 103 -1.09 1.34 -10.19
N TYR A 104 0.01 0.96 -10.86
CA TYR A 104 0.64 1.85 -11.85
C TYR A 104 -0.35 2.20 -12.96
N SER A 105 -1.08 1.22 -13.52
CA SER A 105 -2.10 1.49 -14.53
C SER A 105 -3.20 2.42 -14.01
N ALA A 106 -3.64 2.28 -12.76
CA ALA A 106 -4.60 3.21 -12.16
C ALA A 106 -4.03 4.63 -12.02
N ALA A 107 -2.78 4.78 -11.59
CA ALA A 107 -2.12 6.08 -11.48
C ALA A 107 -1.88 6.74 -12.85
N GLU A 108 -1.59 5.96 -13.90
CA GLU A 108 -1.38 6.50 -15.25
C GLU A 108 -2.63 7.19 -15.81
N THR A 109 -3.83 6.79 -15.36
CA THR A 109 -5.08 7.46 -15.73
C THR A 109 -5.21 8.89 -15.18
N LEU A 110 -4.32 9.31 -14.28
CA LEU A 110 -4.24 10.68 -13.74
C LEU A 110 -3.25 11.57 -14.50
N GLY A 111 -2.55 11.06 -15.53
CA GLY A 111 -1.68 11.84 -16.41
C GLY A 111 -0.19 11.80 -16.07
N THR A 112 0.26 10.88 -15.22
CA THR A 112 1.69 10.57 -15.00
C THR A 112 2.06 9.27 -15.71
N SER A 113 3.32 9.08 -16.12
CA SER A 113 3.78 7.78 -16.63
C SER A 113 4.35 6.89 -15.52
N ARG A 114 4.35 5.58 -15.71
CA ARG A 114 5.07 4.64 -14.85
C ARG A 114 6.54 4.97 -14.71
N ASP A 115 7.21 5.38 -15.78
CA ASP A 115 8.63 5.74 -15.74
C ASP A 115 8.88 6.94 -14.83
N GLN A 116 8.02 7.96 -14.87
CA GLN A 116 8.10 9.12 -13.96
C GLN A 116 7.91 8.69 -12.50
N MET A 117 6.96 7.79 -12.24
CA MET A 117 6.73 7.26 -10.89
C MET A 117 7.93 6.43 -10.40
N LEU A 118 8.51 5.57 -11.25
CA LEU A 118 9.70 4.79 -10.91
C LEU A 118 10.93 5.66 -10.68
N ASP A 119 11.13 6.71 -11.50
CA ASP A 119 12.20 7.68 -11.28
C ASP A 119 12.03 8.42 -9.95
N ALA A 120 10.79 8.80 -9.59
CA ALA A 120 10.49 9.41 -8.30
C ALA A 120 10.81 8.46 -7.13
N LEU A 121 10.52 7.15 -7.26
CA LEU A 121 10.91 6.14 -6.28
C LEU A 121 12.44 6.04 -6.14
N HIS A 122 13.15 5.82 -7.24
CA HIS A 122 14.61 5.60 -7.23
C HIS A 122 15.40 6.84 -6.79
N SER A 123 14.89 8.03 -7.07
CA SER A 123 15.48 9.30 -6.62
C SER A 123 15.10 9.68 -5.18
N GLY A 124 14.25 8.91 -4.52
CA GLY A 124 13.77 9.17 -3.16
C GLY A 124 12.76 10.32 -3.03
N ARG A 125 12.22 10.82 -4.14
CA ARG A 125 11.17 11.87 -4.16
C ARG A 125 9.79 11.29 -3.82
N ALA A 126 9.54 10.04 -4.16
CA ALA A 126 8.35 9.28 -3.75
C ALA A 126 8.73 8.20 -2.74
N LYS A 127 7.79 7.88 -1.85
CA LYS A 127 7.98 6.89 -0.79
C LYS A 127 7.37 5.53 -1.14
N TYR A 128 7.58 4.58 -0.26
CA TYR A 128 6.90 3.29 -0.19
C TYR A 128 6.60 3.00 1.29
N SER A 129 5.81 1.96 1.57
CA SER A 129 5.41 1.59 2.92
C SER A 129 6.62 1.38 3.82
N SER A 130 6.59 2.02 4.99
CA SER A 130 7.68 2.00 5.98
C SER A 130 8.08 0.58 6.40
N ILE A 131 7.12 -0.35 6.38
CA ILE A 131 7.26 -1.74 6.79
C ILE A 131 8.35 -2.51 6.03
N PHE A 132 8.62 -2.15 4.77
CA PHE A 132 9.59 -2.85 3.93
C PHE A 132 11.05 -2.45 4.18
N ASN A 133 11.29 -1.57 5.15
CA ASN A 133 12.64 -1.26 5.65
C ASN A 133 13.13 -2.23 6.74
N TYR A 134 12.27 -3.14 7.21
CA TYR A 134 12.60 -4.07 8.28
C TYR A 134 13.18 -5.38 7.72
N PRO A 135 14.25 -5.93 8.30
CA PRO A 135 14.90 -7.12 7.76
C PRO A 135 14.18 -8.42 8.15
N THR A 136 14.22 -9.39 7.25
CA THR A 136 13.72 -10.76 7.48
C THR A 136 14.88 -11.66 7.90
N LEU A 137 15.04 -11.89 9.20
CA LEU A 137 16.18 -12.54 9.83
C LEU A 137 15.99 -14.06 9.99
N ASN A 138 14.75 -14.54 10.09
CA ASN A 138 14.43 -15.96 10.20
C ASN A 138 13.14 -16.31 9.43
N TRP A 139 12.86 -17.62 9.27
CA TRP A 139 11.71 -18.06 8.46
C TRP A 139 10.35 -17.62 9.02
N ALA A 140 10.22 -17.46 10.35
CA ALA A 140 8.95 -17.02 10.94
C ALA A 140 8.59 -15.58 10.53
N ASP A 141 9.56 -14.79 10.05
CA ASP A 141 9.27 -13.48 9.46
C ASP A 141 8.35 -13.59 8.24
N MET A 142 8.46 -14.64 7.42
CA MET A 142 7.57 -14.83 6.26
C MET A 142 6.12 -15.09 6.68
N GLY A 143 5.93 -15.90 7.73
CA GLY A 143 4.60 -16.10 8.30
C GLY A 143 4.06 -14.84 8.98
N THR A 144 4.93 -14.03 9.57
CA THR A 144 4.54 -12.80 10.29
C THR A 144 4.23 -11.65 9.34
N ILE A 145 5.00 -11.47 8.26
CA ILE A 145 4.67 -10.56 7.16
C ILE A 145 3.33 -10.98 6.55
N GLY A 146 3.25 -12.24 6.09
CA GLY A 146 2.03 -12.76 5.50
C GLY A 146 0.81 -12.74 6.43
N TRP A 147 0.95 -12.62 7.75
CA TRP A 147 -0.21 -12.55 8.66
C TRP A 147 -0.50 -11.14 9.16
N LEU A 148 0.48 -10.50 9.80
CA LEU A 148 0.33 -9.20 10.45
C LEU A 148 0.46 -8.04 9.46
N VAL A 149 1.48 -8.07 8.59
CA VAL A 149 1.74 -7.00 7.62
C VAL A 149 0.64 -6.99 6.56
N ASP A 150 0.37 -8.14 5.93
CA ASP A 150 -0.73 -8.27 4.98
C ASP A 150 -2.09 -8.03 5.66
N GLY A 151 -2.25 -8.43 6.93
CA GLY A 151 -3.46 -8.14 7.70
C GLY A 151 -3.69 -6.64 7.88
N ALA A 152 -2.65 -5.88 8.20
CA ALA A 152 -2.70 -4.43 8.28
C ALA A 152 -2.95 -3.79 6.91
N ALA A 153 -2.32 -4.31 5.85
CA ALA A 153 -2.55 -3.88 4.47
C ALA A 153 -4.02 -4.04 4.05
N ILE A 154 -4.61 -5.23 4.27
CA ILE A 154 -6.02 -5.52 3.98
C ILE A 154 -6.96 -4.59 4.76
N MET A 155 -6.70 -4.36 6.05
CA MET A 155 -7.51 -3.43 6.86
C MET A 155 -7.50 -2.00 6.28
N ASN A 156 -6.37 -1.57 5.71
CA ASN A 156 -6.26 -0.29 5.02
C ASN A 156 -6.87 -0.29 3.61
N GLN A 157 -6.78 -1.40 2.88
CA GLN A 157 -7.19 -1.49 1.47
C GLN A 157 -8.69 -1.70 1.28
N VAL A 158 -9.35 -2.45 2.17
CA VAL A 158 -10.80 -2.71 2.06
C VAL A 158 -11.63 -1.43 2.02
N PRO A 159 -11.36 -0.39 2.84
CA PRO A 159 -12.00 0.91 2.70
C PRO A 159 -11.76 1.60 1.34
N ILE A 160 -10.58 1.43 0.73
CA ILE A 160 -10.22 2.05 -0.56
C ILE A 160 -11.00 1.43 -1.73
N CYS A 161 -11.57 0.23 -1.58
CA CYS A 161 -12.54 -0.32 -2.53
C CYS A 161 -13.76 0.59 -2.75
N ARG A 162 -13.98 1.58 -1.89
CA ARG A 162 -15.05 2.59 -1.99
C ARG A 162 -14.51 4.03 -2.05
N CYS A 163 -13.22 4.22 -2.36
CA CYS A 163 -12.69 5.57 -2.54
C CYS A 163 -13.33 6.23 -3.77
N SER A 164 -13.39 7.57 -3.77
CA SER A 164 -14.07 8.35 -4.80
C SER A 164 -13.46 8.23 -6.20
N TYR A 165 -12.21 7.77 -6.35
CA TYR A 165 -11.59 7.60 -7.66
C TYR A 165 -11.78 6.18 -8.20
N ALA A 166 -12.61 6.05 -9.23
CA ALA A 166 -13.10 4.77 -9.72
C ALA A 166 -11.98 3.81 -10.19
N PRO A 167 -10.95 4.24 -10.96
CA PRO A 167 -9.87 3.37 -11.37
C PRO A 167 -9.13 2.74 -10.18
N TYR A 168 -8.94 3.51 -9.10
CA TYR A 168 -8.27 3.02 -7.90
C TYR A 168 -9.16 2.07 -7.11
N ALA A 169 -10.44 2.42 -6.90
CA ALA A 169 -11.41 1.55 -6.24
C ALA A 169 -11.52 0.17 -6.94
N ARG A 170 -11.56 0.15 -8.28
CA ARG A 170 -11.61 -1.10 -9.07
C ARG A 170 -10.35 -1.95 -8.94
N ALA A 171 -9.17 -1.32 -8.91
CA ALA A 171 -7.91 -2.04 -8.67
C ALA A 171 -7.91 -2.70 -7.28
N MET A 172 -8.35 -1.97 -6.26
CA MET A 172 -8.42 -2.48 -4.88
C MET A 172 -9.37 -3.66 -4.71
N ILE A 173 -10.49 -3.71 -5.45
CA ILE A 173 -11.39 -4.87 -5.42
C ILE A 173 -10.68 -6.15 -5.86
N ARG A 174 -9.82 -6.09 -6.88
CA ARG A 174 -9.05 -7.25 -7.36
C ARG A 174 -7.96 -7.63 -6.36
N ILE A 175 -7.16 -6.65 -5.98
CA ILE A 175 -6.04 -6.81 -5.04
C ILE A 175 -6.53 -7.41 -3.71
N CYS A 176 -7.59 -6.86 -3.10
CA CYS A 176 -8.13 -7.39 -1.83
C CYS A 176 -8.62 -8.84 -1.94
N ARG A 177 -9.13 -9.26 -3.10
CA ARG A 177 -9.57 -10.66 -3.31
C ARG A 177 -8.37 -11.60 -3.33
N GLU A 178 -7.29 -11.21 -4.02
CA GLU A 178 -6.06 -11.98 -4.17
C GLU A 178 -5.27 -12.04 -2.84
N GLU A 179 -5.06 -10.89 -2.18
CA GLU A 179 -4.25 -10.82 -0.94
C GLU A 179 -4.86 -11.55 0.24
N SER A 180 -6.20 -11.55 0.38
CA SER A 180 -6.86 -12.23 1.50
C SER A 180 -6.54 -13.73 1.56
N PHE A 181 -6.28 -14.34 0.39
CA PHE A 181 -5.83 -15.72 0.31
C PHE A 181 -4.41 -15.87 0.86
N HIS A 182 -3.45 -15.07 0.37
CA HIS A 182 -2.07 -15.11 0.84
C HIS A 182 -1.93 -14.81 2.33
N GLN A 183 -2.76 -13.89 2.82
CA GLN A 183 -2.78 -13.53 4.24
C GLN A 183 -3.11 -14.74 5.13
N ARG A 184 -4.10 -15.54 4.69
CA ARG A 184 -4.46 -16.79 5.37
C ARG A 184 -3.31 -17.81 5.34
N GLN A 185 -2.55 -17.86 4.25
CA GLN A 185 -1.42 -18.79 4.13
C GLN A 185 -0.26 -18.41 5.07
N GLY A 186 -0.03 -17.11 5.31
CA GLY A 186 0.90 -16.60 6.31
C GLY A 186 0.51 -17.06 7.72
N TYR A 187 -0.77 -16.87 8.08
CA TYR A 187 -1.32 -17.35 9.35
C TYR A 187 -1.16 -18.88 9.52
N GLU A 188 -1.49 -19.67 8.50
CA GLU A 188 -1.34 -21.14 8.54
C GLU A 188 0.12 -21.56 8.77
N ALA A 189 1.10 -20.82 8.24
CA ALA A 189 2.51 -21.09 8.45
C ALA A 189 2.91 -20.95 9.92
N LEU A 190 2.52 -19.84 10.56
CA LEU A 190 2.77 -19.61 11.99
C LEU A 190 1.99 -20.60 12.85
N LEU A 191 0.72 -20.86 12.53
CA LEU A 191 -0.10 -21.83 13.26
C LEU A 191 0.53 -23.22 13.26
N THR A 192 1.07 -23.66 12.11
CA THR A 192 1.78 -24.94 11.99
C THR A 192 2.99 -25.00 12.93
N MET A 193 3.80 -23.93 12.96
CA MET A 193 4.98 -23.85 13.84
C MET A 193 4.58 -23.84 15.32
N MET A 194 3.48 -23.17 15.68
CA MET A 194 3.02 -23.07 17.06
C MET A 194 2.38 -24.37 17.57
N GLN A 195 1.60 -25.06 16.74
CA GLN A 195 0.87 -26.27 17.15
C GLN A 195 1.68 -27.55 17.01
N LYS A 196 2.48 -27.67 15.95
CA LYS A 196 3.18 -28.91 15.58
C LYS A 196 4.70 -28.77 15.64
N GLY A 197 5.21 -27.57 15.93
CA GLY A 197 6.63 -27.31 15.94
C GLY A 197 7.31 -27.59 17.28
N THR A 198 8.64 -27.60 17.23
CA THR A 198 9.51 -27.68 18.40
C THR A 198 9.48 -26.37 19.19
N ASP A 199 10.01 -26.38 20.40
CA ASP A 199 10.08 -25.16 21.21
C ASP A 199 10.97 -24.09 20.56
N ALA A 200 11.99 -24.50 19.80
CA ALA A 200 12.80 -23.58 19.00
C ALA A 200 11.97 -22.90 17.89
N GLN A 201 11.03 -23.62 17.26
CA GLN A 201 10.14 -23.03 16.25
C GLN A 201 9.12 -22.07 16.88
N LYS A 202 8.57 -22.41 18.05
CA LYS A 202 7.69 -21.49 18.81
C LYS A 202 8.42 -20.22 19.24
N ALA A 203 9.65 -20.34 19.74
CA ALA A 203 10.49 -19.21 20.09
C ALA A 203 10.81 -18.33 18.86
N MET A 204 11.06 -18.94 17.70
CA MET A 204 11.26 -18.22 16.44
C MET A 204 10.02 -17.40 16.03
N VAL A 205 8.81 -17.96 16.19
CA VAL A 205 7.55 -17.22 15.95
C VAL A 205 7.43 -16.04 16.92
N GLN A 206 7.69 -16.25 18.21
CA GLN A 206 7.61 -15.18 19.20
C GLN A 206 8.59 -14.04 18.90
N ASP A 207 9.83 -14.38 18.53
CA ASP A 207 10.85 -13.38 18.11
C ASP A 207 10.37 -12.56 16.90
N ALA A 208 9.83 -13.22 15.87
CA ALA A 208 9.30 -12.54 14.71
C ALA A 208 8.13 -11.60 15.08
N VAL A 209 7.14 -12.08 15.83
CA VAL A 209 6.01 -11.26 16.27
C VAL A 209 6.48 -10.04 17.07
N ASN A 210 7.44 -10.22 17.99
CA ASN A 210 7.99 -9.10 18.78
C ASN A 210 8.60 -8.01 17.90
N ARG A 211 9.32 -8.38 16.83
CA ARG A 211 9.95 -7.44 15.91
C ARG A 211 8.97 -6.77 14.96
N TRP A 212 7.96 -7.50 14.49
CA TRP A 212 7.02 -7.01 13.45
C TRP A 212 5.76 -6.37 13.97
N TRP A 213 5.36 -6.60 15.23
CA TRP A 213 4.12 -6.06 15.79
C TRP A 213 4.00 -4.55 15.64
N TRP A 214 4.95 -3.79 16.21
CA TRP A 214 4.91 -2.33 16.16
C TRP A 214 5.06 -1.78 14.73
N PRO A 215 5.98 -2.30 13.89
CA PRO A 215 6.03 -1.93 12.48
C PRO A 215 4.71 -2.15 11.74
N SER A 216 4.00 -3.27 11.96
CA SER A 216 2.69 -3.50 11.34
C SER A 216 1.65 -2.46 11.77
N ILE A 217 1.66 -2.04 13.04
CA ILE A 217 0.80 -0.94 13.52
C ILE A 217 1.19 0.40 12.87
N MET A 218 2.48 0.65 12.65
CA MET A 218 2.92 1.89 12.01
C MET A 218 2.41 2.02 10.57
N MET A 219 2.00 0.95 9.89
CA MET A 219 1.43 1.03 8.53
C MET A 219 0.15 1.88 8.46
N PHE A 220 -0.57 2.03 9.57
CA PHE A 220 -1.80 2.82 9.67
C PHE A 220 -1.58 4.34 9.69
N GLY A 221 -0.36 4.85 9.53
CA GLY A 221 -0.18 6.31 9.54
C GLY A 221 0.19 6.89 10.90
N PRO A 222 0.54 8.18 10.92
CA PRO A 222 0.61 8.93 12.17
C PRO A 222 -0.79 9.04 12.79
N PRO A 223 -0.89 9.39 14.09
CA PRO A 223 -2.15 9.76 14.71
C PRO A 223 -2.86 10.89 13.95
N ASP A 224 -4.19 10.97 14.08
CA ASP A 224 -5.03 11.91 13.33
C ASP A 224 -4.60 13.37 13.52
N ASP A 225 -4.19 13.75 14.73
CA ASP A 225 -3.70 15.10 15.05
C ASP A 225 -2.35 15.46 14.41
N GLN A 226 -1.69 14.48 13.79
CA GLN A 226 -0.38 14.56 13.14
C GLN A 226 -0.43 14.10 11.68
N SER A 227 -1.62 13.97 11.09
CA SER A 227 -1.80 13.57 9.68
C SER A 227 -2.14 14.78 8.80
N PRO A 228 -1.17 15.38 8.08
CA PRO A 228 -1.40 16.61 7.30
C PRO A 228 -2.23 16.40 6.02
N ASN A 229 -2.62 15.17 5.70
CA ASN A 229 -3.38 14.80 4.51
C ASN A 229 -4.76 14.18 4.87
N SER A 230 -5.20 14.35 6.12
CA SER A 230 -6.48 13.88 6.66
C SER A 230 -7.51 14.99 6.71
#